data_AF-A0A8T8HZ15-F1
#
_entry.id   AF-A0A8T8HZ15-F1
#
_cell.length_a   1.000
_cell.length_b   1.000
_cell.length_c   1.000
_cell.angle_alpha   90.00
_cell.angle_beta   90.00
_cell.angle_gamma   90.00
#
_symmetry.space_group_name_H-M   'P 1'
#
loop_
_entity.id
_entity.type
_entity.pdbx_description
1 polymer ?
#
loop_
_entity_poly.entity_id
_entity_poly.type
_entity_poly.pdbx_seq_one_letter_code
_entity_poly.pdbx_strand_id
1 'polypeptide(L)' 'GTWFSARMVLRPGERPEVSFNYDEDPRWWPALHPTTFVRDLEVFPRSEEHIPPWLRAFLDEGEALERERGAAGPRR' A
#
# COMPACT_ATOMS: atom_id res chain seq x y z
N GLY A 1 0.49 -5.67 9.93
CA GLY A 1 1.29 -5.05 8.85
C GLY A 1 1.74 -3.65 9.24
N THR A 2 2.46 -2.98 8.34
CA THR A 2 2.99 -1.63 8.56
C THR A 2 1.92 -0.55 8.44
N TRP A 3 2.23 0.70 8.81
CA TRP A 3 1.41 1.88 8.54
C TRP A 3 1.49 2.26 7.04
N PHE A 4 0.47 2.95 6.51
CA PHE A 4 0.43 3.40 5.11
C PHE A 4 1.15 4.72 4.88
N SER A 5 1.06 5.65 5.84
CA SER A 5 1.81 6.89 5.82
C SER A 5 2.12 7.34 7.24
N ALA A 6 3.16 8.15 7.38
CA ALA A 6 3.50 8.82 8.62
C ALA A 6 3.56 10.33 8.36
N ARG A 7 3.08 11.12 9.31
CA ARG A 7 3.23 12.56 9.33
C ARG A 7 4.07 12.93 10.54
N MET A 8 5.13 13.69 10.29
CA MET A 8 5.96 14.26 11.34
C MET A 8 5.91 15.78 11.25
N VAL A 9 5.62 16.43 12.37
CA VAL A 9 5.62 17.89 12.50
C VAL A 9 6.76 18.28 13.43
N LEU A 10 7.65 19.14 12.93
CA LEU A 10 8.80 19.65 13.68
C LEU A 10 8.60 21.15 13.93
N ARG A 11 8.71 21.56 15.19
CA ARG A 11 8.59 22.95 15.63
C ARG A 11 9.83 23.33 16.47
N PRO A 12 10.41 24.53 16.29
CA PRO A 12 11.59 24.92 17.06
C PRO A 12 11.33 24.91 18.58
N GLY A 13 12.21 24.26 19.34
CA GLY A 13 12.12 24.21 20.81
C GLY A 13 11.04 23.26 21.35
N GLU A 14 10.27 22.60 20.48
CA GLU A 14 9.23 21.65 20.86
C GLU A 14 9.63 20.21 20.53
N ARG A 15 8.94 19.24 21.14
CA ARG A 15 9.13 17.83 20.80
C ARG A 15 8.49 17.54 19.44
N PRO A 16 9.11 16.69 18.59
CA PRO A 16 8.49 16.21 17.37
C PRO A 16 7.13 15.55 17.64
N GLU A 17 6.13 15.90 16.84
CA GLU A 17 4.85 15.20 16.80
C GLU A 17 4.86 14.22 15.64
N VAL A 18 4.58 12.94 15.90
CA VAL A 18 4.53 11.89 14.88
C VAL A 18 3.19 11.18 14.95
N SER A 19 2.52 11.06 13.81
CA SER A 19 1.28 10.32 13.65
C SER A 19 1.38 9.32 12.51
N PHE A 20 0.77 8.15 12.67
CA PHE A 20 0.76 7.08 11.67
C PHE A 20 -0.67 6.85 11.18
N ASN A 21 -0.83 6.66 9.88
CA ASN A 21 -2.09 6.33 9.24
C ASN A 21 -2.13 4.83 8.94
N TYR A 22 -3.12 4.14 9.49
CA TYR A 22 -3.33 2.70 9.30
C TYR A 22 -4.54 2.37 8.45
N ASP A 23 -5.37 3.36 8.11
CA ASP A 23 -6.74 3.12 7.64
C ASP A 23 -7.06 3.88 6.34
N GLU A 24 -6.57 5.10 6.20
CA GLU A 24 -6.91 5.99 5.09
C GLU A 24 -6.00 5.75 3.87
N ASP A 25 -6.54 5.93 2.67
CA ASP A 25 -5.74 5.94 1.45
C ASP A 25 -4.82 7.19 1.46
N PRO A 26 -3.48 7.01 1.42
CA PRO A 26 -2.55 8.14 1.38
C PRO A 26 -2.63 8.96 0.08
N ARG A 27 -3.31 8.46 -0.96
CA ARG A 27 -3.49 9.09 -2.27
C ARG A 27 -2.17 9.53 -2.88
N TRP A 28 -1.26 8.55 -3.04
CA TRP A 28 0.08 8.77 -3.58
C TRP A 28 0.06 9.54 -4.91
N TRP A 29 1.04 10.42 -5.09
CA TRP A 29 1.28 11.11 -6.35
C TRP A 29 2.76 11.00 -6.77
N PRO A 30 3.06 10.40 -7.94
CA PRO A 30 2.11 9.75 -8.86
C PRO A 30 1.44 8.53 -8.20
N ALA A 31 0.28 8.14 -8.74
CA ALA A 31 -0.42 6.95 -8.27
C ALA A 31 0.49 5.72 -8.39
N LEU A 32 0.53 4.90 -7.33
CA LEU A 32 1.28 3.66 -7.35
C LEU A 32 0.59 2.64 -8.25
N HIS A 33 1.40 1.78 -8.88
CA HIS A 33 0.86 0.65 -9.61
C HIS A 33 0.20 -0.35 -8.63
N PRO A 34 -0.98 -0.93 -8.93
CA PRO A 34 -1.69 -1.82 -8.00
C PRO A 34 -0.84 -2.97 -7.46
N THR A 35 0.05 -3.53 -8.29
CA THR A 35 0.96 -4.63 -7.89
C THR A 35 1.97 -4.23 -6.81
N THR A 36 2.20 -2.93 -6.59
CA THR A 36 3.00 -2.44 -5.46
C THR A 36 2.36 -2.81 -4.13
N PHE A 37 1.03 -2.71 -4.01
CA PHE A 37 0.31 -3.05 -2.78
C PHE A 37 0.28 -4.55 -2.49
N VAL A 38 0.20 -5.38 -3.54
CA VAL A 38 0.31 -6.85 -3.41
C VAL A 38 1.68 -7.22 -2.81
N ARG A 39 2.76 -6.68 -3.38
CA ARG A 39 4.13 -6.93 -2.88
C ARG A 39 4.37 -6.38 -1.49
N ASP A 40 3.80 -5.20 -1.17
CA ASP A 40 3.85 -4.66 0.19
C ASP A 40 3.23 -5.63 1.19
N LEU A 41 2.08 -6.22 0.87
CA LEU A 41 1.38 -7.16 1.75
C LEU A 41 2.10 -8.51 1.88
N GLU A 42 2.80 -8.97 0.85
CA GLU A 42 3.68 -10.15 0.92
C GLU A 42 4.81 -9.96 1.94
N VAL A 43 5.41 -8.76 1.98
CA VAL A 43 6.51 -8.44 2.90
C VAL A 43 5.99 -8.07 4.29
N PHE A 44 4.85 -7.37 4.37
CA PHE A 44 4.24 -6.88 5.60
C PHE A 44 2.78 -7.34 5.77
N PRO A 45 2.55 -8.64 6.08
CA PRO A 45 1.21 -9.19 6.18
C PRO A 45 0.28 -8.46 7.16
N ARG A 46 -1.00 -8.41 6.81
CA ARG A 46 -2.09 -7.84 7.62
C ARG A 46 -3.20 -8.89 7.79
N SER A 47 -3.84 -8.92 8.95
CA SER A 47 -5.10 -9.65 9.12
C SER A 47 -6.20 -8.97 8.30
N GLU A 48 -7.25 -9.72 7.93
CA GLU A 48 -8.34 -9.20 7.10
C GLU A 48 -9.02 -7.96 7.70
N GLU A 49 -9.15 -7.88 9.02
CA GLU A 49 -9.73 -6.73 9.73
C GLU A 49 -8.92 -5.44 9.55
N HIS A 50 -7.65 -5.54 9.12
CA HIS A 50 -6.74 -4.43 8.86
C HIS A 50 -6.50 -4.20 7.37
N ILE A 51 -7.38 -4.73 6.51
CA ILE A 51 -7.38 -4.46 5.07
C ILE A 51 -8.60 -3.57 4.76
N PRO A 52 -8.42 -2.24 4.69
CA PRO A 52 -9.52 -1.33 4.37
C PRO A 52 -10.03 -1.53 2.93
N PRO A 53 -11.27 -1.11 2.61
CA PRO A 53 -11.89 -1.36 1.31
C PRO A 53 -11.08 -0.84 0.12
N TRP A 54 -10.40 0.30 0.26
CA TRP A 54 -9.57 0.87 -0.79
C TRP A 54 -8.35 -0.03 -1.08
N LEU A 55 -7.72 -0.60 -0.05
CA LEU A 55 -6.57 -1.49 -0.22
C LEU A 55 -7.03 -2.78 -0.90
N ARG A 56 -8.19 -3.33 -0.49
CA ARG A 56 -8.78 -4.51 -1.13
C ARG A 56 -8.93 -4.34 -2.64
N ALA A 57 -9.44 -3.20 -3.08
CA ALA A 57 -9.61 -2.91 -4.50
C ALA A 57 -8.27 -2.95 -5.28
N PHE A 58 -7.21 -2.35 -4.73
CA PHE A 58 -5.88 -2.40 -5.35
C PHE A 58 -5.26 -3.80 -5.34
N LEU A 59 -5.52 -4.60 -4.29
CA LEU A 59 -5.05 -5.99 -4.22
C LEU A 59 -5.71 -6.85 -5.30
N ASP A 60 -7.04 -6.76 -5.43
CA ASP A 60 -7.80 -7.51 -6.44
C ASP A 60 -7.32 -7.15 -7.86
N GLU A 61 -7.10 -5.85 -8.12
CA GLU A 61 -6.55 -5.38 -9.40
C GLU A 61 -5.11 -5.86 -9.62
N GLY A 62 -4.25 -5.74 -8.61
CA GLY A 62 -2.84 -6.15 -8.68
C GLY A 62 -2.69 -7.66 -8.94
N GLU A 63 -3.49 -8.48 -8.26
CA GLU A 63 -3.50 -9.93 -8.46
C GLU A 63 -4.01 -10.33 -9.85
N ALA A 64 -5.00 -9.60 -10.39
CA ALA A 64 -5.43 -9.80 -11.78
C ALA A 64 -4.28 -9.48 -12.76
N LEU A 65 -3.58 -8.36 -12.58
CA LEU A 65 -2.47 -7.95 -13.44
C LEU A 65 -1.28 -8.93 -13.39
N GLU A 66 -0.91 -9.43 -12.21
CA GLU A 66 0.19 -10.42 -12.11
C GLU A 66 -0.22 -11.77 -12.74
N ARG A 67 -1.49 -12.19 -12.63
CA ARG A 67 -2.01 -13.38 -13.33
C ARG A 67 -1.96 -13.21 -14.84
N GLU A 68 -2.39 -12.06 -15.36
CA GLU A 68 -2.34 -11.76 -16.80
C GLU A 68 -0.90 -11.76 -17.32
N ARG A 69 0.03 -11.15 -16.57
CA ARG A 69 1.46 -11.16 -16.90
C ARG A 69 2.04 -12.58 -16.93
N GLY A 70 1.67 -13.41 -15.97
CA GLY A 70 2.08 -14.82 -15.92
C GLY A 70 1.52 -15.65 -17.08
N ALA A 71 0.28 -15.38 -17.49
CA ALA A 71 -0.38 -16.03 -18.61
C ALA A 71 0.17 -15.57 -19.98
N ALA A 72 0.59 -14.31 -20.09
CA ALA A 72 1.17 -13.71 -21.30
C ALA A 72 2.66 -14.02 -21.48
N GLY A 73 3.13 -15.19 -21.03
CA GLY A 73 4.52 -15.65 -21.10
C GLY A 73 5.20 -15.36 -22.46
N PRO A 74 6.55 -15.26 -22.50
CA PRO A 74 7.27 -14.60 -23.59
C PRO A 74 6.83 -15.16 -24.94
N ARG A 75 6.30 -14.27 -25.81
CA ARG A 75 6.09 -14.60 -27.22
C ARG A 75 7.48 -14.90 -27.79
N ARG A 76 7.75 -16.19 -28.00
CA ARG A 76 8.95 -16.68 -28.67
C ARG A 76 9.00 -16.20 -30.11
#